data_AF-A0A851HIR3-F1
#
_entry.id   AF-A0A851HIR3-F1
#
_cell.length_a   1.000
_cell.length_b   1.000
_cell.length_c   1.000
_cell.angle_alpha   90.00
_cell.angle_beta   90.00
_cell.angle_gamma   90.00
#
_symmetry.space_group_name_H-M   'P 1'
#
loop_
_entity.id
_entity.type
_entity.pdbx_description
1 polymer ?
#
loop_
_entity_poly.entity_id
_entity_poly.type
_entity_poly.pdbx_seq_one_letter_code
_entity_poly.pdbx_strand_id
1 'polypeptide(L)' 'MNENTSHQNHFDTIHLSAIHYNEQKQKIKEYWSEKDGILFGTIDYDPTTGHRTKETLFHPNGTIKSVYHF' A
#
# COMPACT_ATOMS: atom_id res chain seq x y z
N MET A 1 23.16 -25.02 14.91
CA MET A 1 23.33 -23.64 14.39
C MET A 1 22.00 -23.25 13.79
N ASN A 2 21.19 -22.57 14.57
CA ASN A 2 19.87 -22.07 14.19
C ASN A 2 20.09 -20.65 13.65
N GLU A 3 20.06 -20.51 12.33
CA GLU A 3 19.98 -19.20 11.71
C GLU A 3 18.59 -18.63 12.05
N ASN A 4 18.52 -17.93 13.18
CA ASN A 4 17.48 -16.94 13.45
C ASN A 4 17.66 -15.88 12.36
N THR A 5 17.02 -16.11 11.21
CA THR A 5 16.89 -15.12 10.16
C THR A 5 16.11 -13.97 10.77
N SER A 6 16.84 -12.94 11.18
CA SER A 6 16.29 -11.66 11.61
C SER A 6 15.30 -11.24 10.53
N HIS A 7 14.00 -11.25 10.86
CA HIS A 7 12.97 -10.58 10.08
C HIS A 7 13.32 -9.10 10.11
N GLN A 8 14.23 -8.68 9.22
CA GLN A 8 14.56 -7.30 9.03
C GLN A 8 13.27 -6.64 8.56
N ASN A 9 12.66 -5.87 9.46
CA ASN A 9 11.34 -5.27 9.29
C ASN A 9 11.34 -4.47 7.97
N HIS A 10 10.73 -5.06 6.93
CA HIS A 10 10.60 -4.49 5.60
C HIS A 10 9.81 -3.16 5.60
N PHE A 11 9.22 -2.79 6.75
CA PHE A 11 8.47 -1.57 6.98
C PHE A 11 9.33 -0.29 6.99
N ASP A 12 10.66 -0.37 7.19
CA ASP A 12 11.54 0.82 7.06
C ASP A 12 11.73 1.27 5.60
N THR A 13 11.24 0.50 4.62
CA THR A 13 11.49 0.74 3.19
C THR A 13 10.27 1.26 2.43
N ILE A 14 9.06 1.17 3.00
CA ILE A 14 7.80 1.51 2.32
C ILE A 14 7.27 2.84 2.86
N HIS A 15 6.99 3.79 1.95
CA HIS A 15 6.49 5.12 2.28
C HIS A 15 5.24 5.47 1.46
N LEU A 16 4.39 6.33 2.04
CA LEU A 16 3.25 6.91 1.32
C LEU A 16 3.78 7.84 0.23
N SER A 17 3.53 7.48 -1.02
CA SER A 17 4.03 8.22 -2.19
C SER A 17 3.03 9.23 -2.71
N ALA A 18 1.74 8.90 -2.70
CA ALA A 18 0.69 9.79 -3.16
C ALA A 18 -0.66 9.52 -2.48
N ILE A 19 -1.48 10.57 -2.41
CA ILE A 19 -2.89 10.49 -2.01
C ILE A 19 -3.73 11.11 -3.12
N HIS A 20 -4.79 10.42 -3.53
CA HIS A 20 -5.79 10.93 -4.45
C HIS A 20 -7.07 11.32 -3.69
N TYR A 21 -7.56 12.53 -3.97
CA TYR A 21 -8.83 13.04 -3.45
C TYR A 21 -9.82 13.23 -4.60
N ASN A 22 -11.10 12.97 -4.35
CA ASN A 22 -12.16 13.31 -5.30
C ASN A 22 -12.40 14.84 -5.35
N GLU A 23 -13.35 15.27 -6.18
CA GLU A 23 -13.72 16.69 -6.34
C GLU A 23 -14.21 17.34 -5.03
N GLN A 24 -14.80 16.54 -4.13
CA GLN A 24 -15.27 16.96 -2.81
C GLN A 24 -14.16 16.96 -1.76
N LYS A 25 -12.89 16.76 -2.17
CA LYS A 25 -11.71 16.66 -1.29
C LYS A 25 -11.77 15.50 -0.29
N GLN A 26 -12.51 14.45 -0.61
CA GLN A 26 -12.53 13.20 0.17
C GLN A 26 -11.44 12.28 -0.34
N LYS A 27 -10.68 11.67 0.57
CA LYS A 27 -9.62 10.72 0.21
C LYS A 27 -10.25 9.46 -0.37
N ILE A 28 -9.81 9.06 -1.56
CA ILE A 28 -10.32 7.87 -2.26
C ILE A 28 -9.25 6.81 -2.49
N LYS A 29 -7.98 7.20 -2.52
CA LYS A 29 -6.88 6.26 -2.76
C LYS A 29 -5.57 6.73 -2.16
N GLU A 30 -4.80 5.79 -1.64
CA GLU A 30 -3.39 5.96 -1.27
C GLU A 30 -2.51 5.07 -2.14
N TYR A 31 -1.30 5.54 -2.40
CA TYR A 31 -0.23 4.82 -3.09
C TYR A 31 0.96 4.73 -2.16
N TRP A 32 1.49 3.51 -2.03
CA TRP A 32 2.62 3.21 -1.18
C TRP A 32 3.72 2.63 -2.06
N SER A 33 4.93 3.18 -1.95
CA SER A 33 6.07 2.73 -2.72
C SER A 33 7.25 2.42 -1.82
N GLU A 34 8.13 1.56 -2.31
CA GLU A 34 9.47 1.44 -1.75
C GLU A 34 10.28 2.73 -1.99
N LYS A 35 11.41 2.87 -1.30
CA LYS A 35 12.30 4.04 -1.40
C LYS A 35 12.76 4.35 -2.83
N ASP A 36 12.85 3.34 -3.68
CA ASP A 36 13.27 3.46 -5.08
C ASP A 36 12.10 3.78 -6.04
N GLY A 37 10.92 4.07 -5.50
CA GLY A 37 9.72 4.46 -6.26
C GLY A 37 8.92 3.30 -6.84
N ILE A 38 9.31 2.05 -6.56
CA ILE A 38 8.57 0.86 -6.96
C ILE A 38 7.25 0.81 -6.19
N LEU A 39 6.12 0.75 -6.91
CA LEU A 39 4.80 0.66 -6.30
C LEU A 39 4.68 -0.65 -5.51
N PHE A 40 4.50 -0.54 -4.21
CA PHE A 40 4.33 -1.67 -3.31
C PHE A 40 2.84 -1.99 -3.12
N GLY A 41 2.00 -0.97 -3.01
CA GLY A 41 0.59 -1.18 -2.77
C GLY A 41 -0.29 0.05 -2.98
N THR A 42 -1.59 -0.21 -3.04
CA THR A 42 -2.63 0.82 -3.04
C THR A 42 -3.71 0.48 -2.03
N ILE A 43 -4.28 1.50 -1.42
CA ILE A 43 -5.44 1.38 -0.51
C ILE A 43 -6.56 2.23 -1.08
N ASP A 44 -7.73 1.62 -1.28
CA ASP A 44 -8.96 2.29 -1.69
C ASP A 44 -9.81 2.63 -0.47
N TYR A 45 -10.48 3.78 -0.54
CA TYR A 45 -11.31 4.30 0.54
C TYR A 45 -12.73 4.54 0.06
N ASP A 46 -13.69 4.27 0.94
CA ASP A 46 -15.05 4.76 0.81
C ASP A 46 -15.06 6.29 1.04
N PRO A 47 -15.46 7.11 0.07
CA PRO A 47 -15.41 8.56 0.21
C PRO A 47 -16.41 9.11 1.23
N THR A 48 -17.48 8.38 1.54
CA THR A 48 -18.54 8.82 2.47
C THR A 48 -18.15 8.57 3.93
N THR A 49 -17.53 7.43 4.21
CA THR A 49 -17.13 7.03 5.58
C THR A 49 -15.65 7.27 5.88
N GLY A 50 -14.81 7.38 4.85
CA GLY A 50 -13.36 7.42 4.99
C GLY A 50 -12.72 6.10 5.39
N HIS A 51 -13.49 5.00 5.39
CA HIS A 51 -12.99 3.66 5.71
C HIS A 51 -12.28 3.02 4.51
N ARG A 52 -11.32 2.14 4.79
CA ARG A 52 -10.66 1.33 3.76
C ARG A 52 -11.67 0.32 3.22
N THR A 53 -11.71 0.15 1.91
CA THR A 53 -12.58 -0.84 1.24
C THR A 53 -11.79 -1.93 0.55
N LYS A 54 -10.58 -1.60 0.08
CA LYS A 54 -9.71 -2.57 -0.59
C LYS A 54 -8.25 -2.21 -0.40
N GLU A 55 -7.42 -3.23 -0.26
CA GLU A 55 -5.96 -3.12 -0.36
C GLU A 55 -5.47 -4.02 -1.50
N THR A 56 -4.51 -3.55 -2.27
CA THR A 56 -3.85 -4.33 -3.32
C THR A 56 -2.35 -4.20 -3.16
N LEU A 57 -1.66 -5.33 -3.06
CA LEU A 57 -0.20 -5.43 -2.96
C LEU A 57 0.36 -5.94 -4.27
N PHE A 58 1.52 -5.42 -4.65
CA PHE A 58 2.19 -5.75 -5.91
C PHE A 58 3.55 -6.40 -5.66
N HIS A 59 3.96 -7.23 -6.61
CA HIS A 59 5.36 -7.62 -6.75
C HIS A 59 6.14 -6.47 -7.44
N PRO A 60 7.48 -6.43 -7.31
CA PRO A 60 8.31 -5.42 -7.99
C PRO A 60 8.15 -5.39 -9.52
N ASN A 61 7.70 -6.49 -10.15
CA ASN A 61 7.39 -6.56 -11.58
C ASN A 61 6.00 -6.00 -11.95
N GLY A 62 5.28 -5.41 -10.98
CA GLY A 62 3.96 -4.81 -11.17
C GLY A 62 2.78 -5.80 -11.15
N THR A 63 3.04 -7.11 -11.03
CA THR A 63 1.95 -8.10 -10.92
C THR A 63 1.31 -8.06 -9.54
N ILE A 64 0.02 -8.38 -9.46
CA ILE A 64 -0.72 -8.41 -8.19
C ILE A 64 -0.21 -9.58 -7.36
N LYS A 65 0.25 -9.28 -6.16
CA LYS A 65 0.63 -10.26 -5.13
C LYS A 65 -0.60 -10.70 -4.33
N SER A 66 -1.42 -9.75 -3.89
CA SER A 66 -2.58 -10.02 -3.04
C SER A 66 -3.61 -8.90 -3.12
N VAL A 67 -4.88 -9.23 -2.87
CA VAL A 67 -5.98 -8.28 -2.77
C VAL A 67 -6.80 -8.61 -1.52
N TYR A 68 -7.07 -7.60 -0.69
CA TYR A 68 -7.90 -7.71 0.50
C TYR A 68 -9.10 -6.78 0.39
N HIS A 69 -10.26 -7.24 0.85
CA HIS A 69 -11.49 -6.44 0.96
C HIS A 69 -11.89 -6.36 2.44
N PHE A 70 -12.44 -5.22 2.85
CA PHE A 70 -12.79 -4.92 4.25
C PHE A 70 -14.28 -4.67 4.42
#